data_AF-A0A2N6BW98-F1
#
_entry.id   AF-A0A2N6BW98-F1
#
_cell.length_a   1.000
_cell.length_b   1.000
_cell.length_c   1.000
_cell.angle_alpha   90.00
_cell.angle_beta   90.00
_cell.angle_gamma   90.00
#
_symmetry.space_group_name_H-M   'P 1'
#
loop_
_entity.id
_entity.type
_entity.pdbx_description
1 polymer ?
#
loop_
_entity_poly.entity_id
_entity_poly.type
_entity_poly.pdbx_seq_one_letter_code
_entity_poly.pdbx_strand_id
1 'polypeptide(L)'
;MTVGPTKTSIMNEIMTGSAHGGDPIPVLDELTQLIRLYSPQDPVAPVPRNTSHASPLLNKLLPPEYNRKKSSFQLSCSVVEDLEKATRAIRQQLPDGAKMQISKSRIVEYALELLLEDFNEYGADSILARKILKEFKVDKT
;
A
#
# COMPACT_ATOMS: atom_id res chain seq x y z
N MET A 1 34.08 -20.32 -55.12
CA MET A 1 33.72 -19.98 -53.72
C MET A 1 33.18 -18.57 -53.70
N THR A 2 32.05 -18.37 -53.02
CA THR A 2 31.44 -17.13 -52.46
C THR A 2 29.94 -17.08 -52.78
N VAL A 3 29.13 -17.69 -51.91
CA VAL A 3 27.68 -17.46 -51.84
C VAL A 3 27.50 -16.33 -50.82
N GLY A 4 26.91 -15.22 -51.24
CA GLY A 4 26.67 -14.04 -50.38
C GLY A 4 25.67 -14.31 -49.26
N PRO A 5 25.61 -13.46 -48.23
CA PRO A 5 24.78 -13.68 -47.04
C PRO A 5 23.30 -13.59 -47.41
N THR A 6 22.59 -14.71 -47.25
CA THR A 6 21.14 -14.80 -47.38
C THR A 6 20.48 -13.96 -46.29
N LYS A 7 19.63 -13.02 -46.70
CA LYS A 7 18.75 -12.26 -45.81
C LYS A 7 17.87 -13.24 -45.04
N THR A 8 18.18 -13.49 -43.78
CA THR A 8 17.30 -14.22 -42.87
C THR A 8 16.01 -13.43 -42.71
N SER A 9 14.90 -14.01 -43.14
CA SER A 9 13.57 -13.41 -42.95
C SER A 9 13.32 -13.30 -41.45
N ILE A 10 13.12 -12.08 -40.96
CA ILE A 10 12.79 -11.77 -39.55
C ILE A 10 11.61 -12.64 -39.07
N MET A 11 10.71 -13.01 -39.98
CA MET A 11 9.57 -13.88 -39.68
C MET A 11 9.99 -15.31 -39.29
N ASN A 12 11.09 -15.83 -39.87
CA ASN A 12 11.65 -17.12 -39.43
C ASN A 12 12.26 -17.00 -38.04
N GLU A 13 12.90 -15.87 -37.70
CA GLU A 13 13.51 -15.64 -36.38
C GLU A 13 12.45 -15.58 -35.26
N ILE A 14 11.26 -15.05 -35.55
CA ILE A 14 10.14 -15.01 -34.60
C ILE A 14 9.47 -16.39 -34.48
N MET A 15 9.33 -17.13 -35.60
CA MET A 15 8.66 -18.45 -35.60
C MET A 15 9.56 -19.58 -35.09
N THR A 16 10.89 -19.50 -35.26
CA THR A 16 11.84 -20.44 -34.67
C THR A 16 12.22 -20.08 -33.23
N GLY A 17 11.37 -19.30 -32.56
CA GLY A 17 11.27 -19.17 -31.11
C GLY A 17 12.59 -19.18 -30.40
N SER A 18 13.13 -17.99 -30.10
CA SER A 18 14.29 -17.79 -29.22
C SER A 18 14.32 -18.87 -28.13
N ALA A 19 15.13 -19.89 -28.39
CA ALA A 19 15.36 -21.03 -27.52
C ALA A 19 16.37 -20.62 -26.45
N HIS A 20 16.08 -19.52 -25.76
CA HIS A 20 16.49 -19.29 -24.38
C HIS A 20 15.26 -19.68 -23.56
N GLY A 21 15.15 -20.92 -23.08
CA GLY A 21 16.07 -21.38 -22.07
C GLY A 21 15.85 -20.64 -20.75
N GLY A 22 14.59 -20.47 -20.33
CA GLY A 22 14.21 -20.63 -18.94
C GLY A 22 14.57 -19.52 -17.94
N ASP A 23 14.27 -18.26 -18.24
CA ASP A 23 13.98 -17.31 -17.16
C ASP A 23 12.49 -16.93 -17.19
N PRO A 24 11.71 -17.21 -16.14
CA PRO A 24 10.35 -16.73 -16.06
C PRO A 24 10.40 -15.21 -16.04
N ILE A 25 9.88 -14.57 -17.11
CA ILE A 25 9.70 -13.12 -17.14
C ILE A 25 8.78 -12.77 -15.96
N PRO A 26 9.28 -12.14 -14.88
CA PRO A 26 8.53 -12.01 -13.63
C PRO A 26 7.21 -11.24 -13.85
N VAL A 27 7.28 -10.25 -14.75
CA VAL A 27 6.17 -9.41 -15.18
C VAL A 27 5.03 -10.21 -15.81
N LEU A 28 5.35 -11.28 -16.55
CA LEU A 28 4.33 -12.10 -17.22
C LEU A 28 3.59 -12.99 -16.22
N ASP A 29 4.28 -13.45 -15.16
CA ASP A 29 3.67 -14.18 -14.06
C ASP A 29 2.78 -13.27 -13.20
N GLU A 30 3.25 -12.05 -12.89
CA GLU A 30 2.45 -11.03 -12.20
C GLU A 30 1.17 -10.69 -12.97
N LEU A 31 1.26 -10.50 -14.29
CA LEU A 31 0.10 -10.23 -15.13
C LEU A 31 -0.87 -11.41 -15.16
N THR A 32 -0.35 -12.65 -15.22
CA THR A 32 -1.16 -13.87 -15.17
C THR A 32 -1.87 -14.02 -13.82
N GLN A 33 -1.22 -13.65 -12.72
CA GLN A 33 -1.82 -13.61 -11.39
C GLN A 33 -2.92 -12.55 -11.30
N LEU A 34 -2.70 -11.35 -11.85
CA LEU A 34 -3.75 -10.31 -11.91
C LEU A 34 -4.97 -10.78 -12.71
N ILE A 35 -4.74 -11.40 -13.88
CA ILE A 35 -5.82 -11.92 -14.71
C ILE A 35 -6.62 -12.98 -13.95
N ARG A 36 -5.97 -13.85 -13.17
CA ARG A 36 -6.68 -14.85 -12.33
C ARG A 36 -7.45 -14.23 -11.17
N LEU A 37 -6.95 -13.14 -10.59
CA LEU A 37 -7.60 -12.45 -9.46
C LEU A 37 -8.80 -11.61 -9.90
N TYR A 38 -8.77 -11.06 -11.11
CA TYR A 38 -9.80 -10.17 -11.64
C TYR A 38 -10.70 -10.80 -12.70
N SER A 39 -10.40 -12.03 -13.17
CA SER A 39 -11.31 -12.78 -14.03
C SER A 39 -12.45 -13.34 -13.17
N PRO A 40 -13.71 -12.98 -13.44
CA PRO A 40 -14.85 -13.63 -12.82
C PRO A 40 -14.93 -15.05 -13.40
N GLN A 41 -14.46 -16.06 -12.68
CA GLN A 41 -14.71 -17.45 -13.03
C GLN A 41 -15.92 -17.99 -12.23
N ASP A 42 -16.87 -18.51 -13.01
CA ASP A 42 -17.93 -19.43 -12.61
C ASP A 42 -17.43 -20.64 -11.79
N PRO A 43 -18.32 -21.32 -11.04
CA PRO A 43 -17.93 -22.14 -9.90
C PRO A 43 -17.43 -23.52 -10.33
N VAL A 44 -16.17 -23.83 -10.01
CA VAL A 44 -15.65 -25.21 -10.05
C VAL A 44 -15.36 -25.69 -8.63
N ALA A 45 -16.03 -26.80 -8.31
CA ALA A 45 -16.06 -27.69 -7.14
C ALA A 45 -15.04 -27.56 -5.97
N PRO A 46 -15.44 -27.93 -4.73
CA PRO A 46 -14.65 -27.72 -3.52
C PRO A 46 -13.53 -28.76 -3.36
N VAL A 47 -12.30 -28.27 -3.16
CA VAL A 47 -11.14 -29.07 -2.72
C VAL A 47 -10.98 -28.88 -1.20
N PRO A 48 -10.71 -29.93 -0.40
CA PRO A 48 -10.83 -29.86 1.04
C PRO A 48 -9.74 -28.98 1.68
N ARG A 49 -10.16 -28.24 2.71
CA ARG A 49 -9.30 -27.53 3.66
C ARG A 49 -8.30 -28.51 4.28
N ASN A 50 -7.02 -28.18 4.21
CA ASN A 50 -6.11 -28.40 5.32
C ASN A 50 -4.81 -27.60 5.17
N THR A 51 -4.26 -27.25 6.33
CA THR A 51 -2.93 -26.68 6.60
C THR A 51 -2.79 -25.17 6.46
N SER A 52 -3.03 -24.53 7.60
CA SER A 52 -2.29 -23.39 8.13
C SER A 52 -0.78 -23.44 7.81
N HIS A 53 -0.40 -22.87 6.67
CA HIS A 53 0.92 -22.31 6.45
C HIS A 53 0.73 -21.02 5.65
N ALA A 54 0.69 -19.89 6.35
CA ALA A 54 0.88 -18.60 5.71
C ALA A 54 2.25 -18.65 5.03
N SER A 55 2.24 -18.71 3.70
CA SER A 55 3.44 -18.71 2.88
C SER A 55 4.19 -17.38 3.10
N PRO A 56 5.51 -17.39 3.35
CA PRO A 56 6.29 -16.19 3.67
C PRO A 56 6.49 -15.25 2.46
N LEU A 57 5.90 -15.57 1.31
CA LEU A 57 6.10 -14.86 0.05
C LEU A 57 5.20 -13.63 -0.11
N LEU A 58 4.12 -13.51 0.67
CA LEU A 58 3.22 -12.36 0.59
C LEU A 58 3.82 -11.09 1.22
N ASN A 59 4.85 -11.23 2.06
CA ASN A 59 5.55 -10.09 2.66
C ASN A 59 6.62 -9.47 1.75
N LYS A 60 6.89 -10.03 0.56
CA LYS A 60 7.93 -9.54 -0.36
C LYS A 60 7.44 -8.57 -1.44
N LEU A 61 6.13 -8.31 -1.54
CA LEU A 61 5.54 -7.37 -2.50
C LEU A 61 5.25 -5.99 -1.89
N LEU A 62 5.50 -5.80 -0.60
CA LEU A 62 5.47 -4.48 0.02
C LEU A 62 6.88 -3.86 -0.10
N PRO A 63 7.02 -2.58 -0.50
CA PRO A 63 8.29 -1.86 -0.47
C PRO A 63 8.99 -2.10 0.87
N PRO A 64 10.33 -2.17 0.91
CA PRO A 64 11.08 -2.51 2.13
C PRO A 64 10.52 -1.66 3.26
N GLU A 65 9.95 -2.34 4.26
CA GLU A 65 9.23 -1.69 5.35
C GLU A 65 10.10 -0.54 5.86
N TYR A 66 9.62 0.68 5.62
CA TYR A 66 10.06 1.85 6.32
C TYR A 66 10.01 1.45 7.79
N ASN A 67 11.16 1.39 8.47
CA ASN A 67 11.26 0.96 9.87
C ASN A 67 10.34 1.83 10.74
N ARG A 68 9.05 1.48 10.82
CA ARG A 68 8.02 2.24 11.51
C ARG A 68 8.26 2.02 12.99
N LYS A 69 8.94 2.99 13.59
CA LYS A 69 9.18 3.01 15.03
C LYS A 69 7.83 3.06 15.72
N LYS A 70 7.51 1.98 16.44
CA LYS A 70 6.31 1.94 17.27
C LYS A 70 6.52 2.87 18.46
N SER A 71 5.67 3.87 18.58
CA SER A 71 5.62 4.79 19.71
C SER A 71 4.27 4.68 20.40
N SER A 72 4.27 4.70 21.73
CA SER A 72 3.06 4.71 22.56
C SER A 72 2.89 6.10 23.16
N PHE A 73 1.75 6.73 22.90
CA PHE A 73 1.42 8.04 23.46
C PHE A 73 0.25 7.89 24.43
N GLN A 74 0.34 8.55 25.59
CA GLN A 74 -0.76 8.64 26.52
C GLN A 74 -1.68 9.78 26.08
N LEU A 75 -2.95 9.46 25.87
CA LEU A 75 -3.99 10.41 25.52
C LEU A 75 -5.06 10.40 26.62
N SER A 76 -5.74 11.52 26.82
CA SER A 76 -6.89 11.56 27.73
C SER A 76 -8.01 10.64 27.21
N CYS A 77 -8.81 10.10 28.14
CA CYS A 77 -9.95 9.25 27.77
C CYS A 77 -10.91 9.96 26.79
N SER A 78 -11.16 11.26 27.00
CA SER A 78 -12.01 12.07 26.12
C SER A 78 -11.51 12.08 24.67
N VAL A 79 -10.20 12.27 24.46
CA VAL A 79 -9.60 12.28 23.12
C VAL A 79 -9.70 10.91 22.45
N VAL A 80 -9.53 9.83 23.22
CA VAL A 80 -9.65 8.46 22.68
C VAL A 80 -11.09 8.15 22.25
N GLU A 81 -12.08 8.60 23.02
CA GLU A 81 -13.50 8.45 22.68
C GLU A 81 -13.86 9.22 21.41
N ASP A 82 -13.38 10.46 21.29
CA ASP A 82 -13.64 11.29 20.11
C ASP A 82 -12.96 10.72 18.87
N LEU A 83 -11.74 10.19 19.01
CA LEU A 83 -11.05 9.48 17.94
C LEU A 83 -11.81 8.22 17.50
N GLU A 84 -12.44 7.53 18.43
CA GLU A 84 -13.26 6.37 18.13
C GLU A 84 -14.55 6.74 17.39
N LYS A 85 -15.24 7.80 17.83
CA LYS A 85 -16.41 8.34 17.12
C LYS A 85 -16.04 8.77 15.70
N ALA A 86 -14.93 9.51 15.55
CA ALA A 86 -14.42 9.93 14.25
C ALA A 86 -14.10 8.74 13.35
N THR A 87 -13.42 7.72 13.89
CA THR A 87 -13.11 6.49 13.16
C THR A 87 -14.39 5.80 12.62
N ARG A 88 -15.43 5.70 13.45
CA ARG A 88 -16.72 5.10 13.04
C ARG A 88 -17.41 5.95 11.98
N ALA A 89 -17.44 7.27 12.14
CA ALA A 89 -18.05 8.19 11.18
C ALA A 89 -17.38 8.10 9.80
N ILE A 90 -16.04 8.12 9.76
CA ILE A 90 -15.28 7.99 8.51
C ILE A 90 -15.56 6.63 7.84
N ARG A 91 -15.57 5.54 8.62
CA ARG A 91 -15.89 4.20 8.09
C ARG A 91 -17.30 4.09 7.54
N GLN A 92 -18.28 4.85 8.05
CA GLN A 92 -19.64 4.84 7.53
C GLN A 92 -19.76 5.50 6.14
N GLN A 93 -18.85 6.41 5.80
CA GLN A 93 -18.84 7.12 4.52
C GLN A 93 -18.02 6.41 3.44
N LEU A 94 -17.22 5.41 3.82
CA LEU A 94 -16.34 4.69 2.91
C LEU A 94 -16.96 3.38 2.41
N PRO A 95 -16.62 2.94 1.18
CA PRO A 95 -16.98 1.61 0.69
C PRO A 95 -16.29 0.52 1.51
N ASP A 96 -16.87 -0.68 1.57
CA ASP A 96 -16.42 -1.77 2.46
C ASP A 96 -14.93 -2.12 2.33
N GLY A 97 -14.38 -2.08 1.12
CA GLY A 97 -12.96 -2.33 0.87
C GLY A 97 -12.02 -1.30 1.50
N ALA A 98 -12.46 -0.06 1.69
CA ALA A 98 -11.64 1.02 2.27
C ALA A 98 -11.79 1.15 3.79
N LYS A 99 -12.86 0.60 4.39
CA LYS A 99 -13.11 0.66 5.84
C LYS A 99 -11.98 0.02 6.66
N MET A 100 -11.35 -1.03 6.12
CA MET A 100 -10.26 -1.75 6.78
C MET A 100 -8.97 -0.93 6.86
N GLN A 101 -8.78 0.06 5.97
CA GLN A 101 -7.58 0.91 5.97
C GLN A 101 -7.65 2.04 7.01
N ILE A 102 -8.84 2.33 7.54
CA ILE A 102 -9.03 3.38 8.55
C ILE A 102 -8.80 2.78 9.94
N SER A 103 -7.78 3.27 10.64
CA SER A 103 -7.48 2.94 12.03
C SER A 103 -7.21 4.20 12.85
N LYS A 104 -7.33 4.10 14.18
CA LYS A 104 -7.03 5.22 15.11
C LYS A 104 -5.62 5.77 14.89
N SER A 105 -4.63 4.87 14.76
CA SER A 105 -3.24 5.26 14.50
C SER A 105 -3.07 5.96 13.15
N ARG A 106 -3.79 5.52 12.11
CA ARG A 106 -3.70 6.13 10.79
C ARG A 106 -4.30 7.53 10.75
N ILE A 107 -5.39 7.76 11.49
CA ILE A 107 -5.98 9.10 11.63
C ILE A 107 -5.00 10.03 12.35
N VAL A 108 -4.36 9.56 13.43
CA VAL A 108 -3.36 10.36 14.16
C VAL A 108 -2.12 10.64 13.28
N GLU A 109 -1.64 9.66 12.54
CA GLU A 109 -0.53 9.81 11.59
C GLU A 109 -0.85 10.88 10.54
N TYR A 110 -2.03 10.80 9.90
CA TYR A 110 -2.45 11.78 8.90
C TYR A 110 -2.66 13.18 9.48
N ALA A 111 -3.25 13.30 10.67
CA ALA A 111 -3.41 14.59 11.33
C ALA A 111 -2.06 15.23 11.66
N LEU A 112 -1.07 14.42 12.06
CA LEU A 112 0.28 14.91 12.33
C LEU A 112 1.00 15.30 11.04
N GLU A 113 0.88 14.53 9.97
CA GLU A 113 1.42 14.87 8.64
C GLU A 113 0.89 16.22 8.17
N LEU A 114 -0.44 16.42 8.21
CA LEU A 114 -1.06 17.69 7.85
C LEU A 114 -0.57 18.86 8.71
N LEU A 115 -0.40 18.63 10.01
CA LEU A 115 0.10 19.67 10.91
C LEU A 115 1.55 20.05 10.58
N LEU A 116 2.39 19.07 10.27
CA LEU A 116 3.78 19.30 9.91
C LEU A 116 3.91 19.95 8.53
N GLU A 117 3.06 19.57 7.59
CA GLU A 117 2.99 20.19 6.26
C GLU A 117 2.56 21.65 6.36
N ASP A 118 1.49 21.95 7.08
CA ASP A 118 1.03 23.33 7.33
C ASP A 118 2.10 24.16 8.06
N PHE A 119 2.80 23.57 9.03
CA PHE A 119 3.92 24.24 9.69
C PHE A 119 5.12 24.45 8.74
N ASN A 120 5.39 23.51 7.84
CA ASN A 120 6.48 23.64 6.88
C ASN A 120 6.19 24.73 5.83
N GLU A 121 4.93 24.88 5.43
CA GLU A 121 4.50 25.90 4.47
C GLU A 121 4.43 27.31 5.08
N TYR A 122 3.80 27.45 6.25
CA TYR A 122 3.48 28.75 6.84
C TYR A 122 4.33 29.11 8.07
N GLY A 123 5.13 28.17 8.60
CA GLY A 123 5.98 28.40 9.75
C GLY A 123 5.21 28.95 10.97
N ALA A 124 5.68 30.07 11.50
CA ALA A 124 5.06 30.75 12.64
C ALA A 124 3.68 31.36 12.34
N ASP A 125 3.32 31.49 11.05
CA ASP A 125 2.02 31.99 10.62
C ASP A 125 0.99 30.87 10.42
N SER A 126 1.37 29.60 10.57
CA SER A 126 0.42 28.49 10.61
C SER A 126 -0.64 28.73 11.70
N ILE A 127 -1.91 28.70 11.30
CA ILE A 127 -3.04 28.87 12.24
C ILE A 127 -3.07 27.69 13.21
N LEU A 128 -2.79 26.48 12.72
CA LEU A 128 -2.75 25.26 13.52
C LEU A 128 -1.60 25.32 14.54
N ALA A 129 -0.40 25.67 14.10
CA ALA A 129 0.76 25.79 14.98
C ALA A 129 0.56 26.88 16.04
N ARG A 130 -0.02 28.04 15.67
CA ARG A 130 -0.34 29.10 16.64
C ARG A 130 -1.34 28.67 17.69
N LYS A 131 -2.38 27.93 17.32
CA LYS A 131 -3.36 27.40 18.28
C LYS A 131 -2.70 26.44 19.27
N ILE A 132 -1.91 25.50 18.77
CA ILE A 132 -1.20 24.52 19.60
C ILE A 132 -0.22 25.24 20.54
N LEU A 133 0.63 26.12 20.01
CA LEU A 133 1.61 26.87 20.82
C LEU A 133 0.94 27.79 21.84
N LYS A 134 -0.27 28.30 21.56
CA LYS A 134 -1.04 29.10 22.51
C LYS A 134 -1.56 28.25 23.65
N GLU A 135 -2.07 27.04 23.39
CA GLU A 135 -2.49 26.11 24.44
C GLU A 135 -1.31 25.68 25.33
N PHE A 136 -0.14 25.39 24.75
CA PHE A 136 1.05 25.01 25.52
C PHE A 136 1.71 26.15 26.31
N LYS A 137 1.38 27.42 26.02
CA LYS A 137 1.90 28.59 26.76
C LYS A 137 1.10 28.92 28.03
N VAL A 138 -0.08 28.31 28.22
CA VAL A 138 -0.96 28.64 29.37
C VAL A 138 -0.43 28.08 30.70
N ASP A 139 0.43 27.06 30.69
CA ASP A 139 0.87 26.37 31.92
C ASP A 139 2.15 26.93 32.57
N LYS A 140 2.63 28.12 32.16
CA LYS A 140 3.86 28.74 32.71
C LYS A 140 3.64 30.02 33.51
N THR A 141 2.47 30.21 34.10
CA THR A 141 2.18 31.35 35.00
C THR A 141 1.67 30.87 36.35
#